data_AF-A0A935FQ50-F1
#
_entry.id   AF-A0A935FQ50-F1
#
_cell.length_a   1.000
_cell.length_b   1.000
_cell.length_c   1.000
_cell.angle_alpha   90.00
_cell.angle_beta   90.00
_cell.angle_gamma   90.00
#
_symmetry.space_group_name_H-M   'P 1'
#
loop_
_entity.id
_entity.type
_entity.pdbx_description
1 polymer ?
#
loop_
_entity_poly.entity_id
_entity_poly.type
_entity_poly.pdbx_seq_one_letter_code
_entity_poly.pdbx_strand_id
1 'polypeptide(L)' 'MRFETPVSGNVKLSIYDISGKELAILLNGRMNSGAYEYQWNAVDYPSGVYFYRLVVT' A
#
# COMPACT_ATOMS: atom_id res chain seq x y z
N MET A 1 4.70 6.76 -2.61
CA MET A 1 4.73 6.19 -1.24
C MET A 1 6.05 5.45 -1.09
N ARG A 2 6.83 5.78 -0.07
CA ARG A 2 8.11 5.09 0.22
C ARG A 2 7.95 4.29 1.50
N PHE A 3 8.44 3.06 1.51
CA PHE A 3 8.40 2.19 2.68
C PHE A 3 9.59 1.22 2.68
N GLU A 4 9.87 0.67 3.85
CA GLU A 4 10.94 -0.31 4.03
C GLU A 4 10.37 -1.59 4.62
N THR A 5 10.89 -2.72 4.15
CA THR A 5 10.66 -4.03 4.74
C THR A 5 11.94 -4.44 5.46
N PRO A 6 11.94 -4.52 6.80
CA PRO A 6 13.15 -4.87 7.55
C PRO A 6 13.52 -6.35 7.37
N VAL A 7 12.55 -7.19 7.01
CA VAL A 7 12.70 -8.63 6.76
C VAL A 7 11.93 -9.02 5.50
N SER A 8 12.40 -10.07 4.83
CA SER A 8 11.67 -10.69 3.72
C SER A 8 10.39 -11.35 4.24
N GLY A 9 9.26 -11.10 3.59
CA GLY A 9 7.95 -11.58 4.03
C GLY A 9 6.85 -11.29 3.02
N ASN A 10 5.63 -11.74 3.32
CA ASN A 10 4.45 -11.35 2.55
C ASN A 10 4.06 -9.92 2.92
N VAL A 11 3.96 -9.07 1.90
CA VAL A 11 3.61 -7.67 2.02
C VAL A 11 2.26 -7.44 1.37
N LYS A 12 1.34 -6.79 2.10
CA LYS A 12 0.10 -6.23 1.55
C LYS A 12 0.12 -4.71 1.69
N LEU A 13 0.00 -4.00 0.56
CA LEU A 13 -0.19 -2.55 0.50
C LEU A 13 -1.61 -2.27 -0.01
N SER A 14 -2.47 -1.78 0.88
CA SER A 14 -3.86 -1.44 0.57
C SER A 14 -4.10 0.06 0.67
N ILE A 15 -5.08 0.57 -0.09
CA ILE A 15 -5.58 1.95 -0.02
C ILE A 15 -7.00 1.96 0.56
N TYR A 16 -7.29 2.94 1.39
CA TYR A 16 -8.57 3.14 2.09
C TYR A 16 -9.07 4.59 1.95
N ASP A 17 -10.39 4.75 1.93
CA ASP A 17 -11.01 6.07 2.13
C ASP A 17 -11.10 6.45 3.62
N ILE A 18 -11.62 7.65 3.88
CA ILE A 18 -11.79 8.19 5.25
C ILE A 18 -12.77 7.39 6.12
N SER A 19 -13.64 6.57 5.51
CA SER A 19 -14.55 5.69 6.25
C SER A 19 -13.89 4.35 6.64
N GLY A 20 -12.66 4.10 6.17
CA GLY A 20 -11.94 2.86 6.40
C GLY A 20 -12.30 1.75 5.40
N LYS A 21 -12.99 2.07 4.30
CA LYS A 21 -13.29 1.10 3.23
C LYS A 21 -12.04 0.84 2.40
N GLU A 22 -11.68 -0.44 2.20
CA GLU A 22 -10.59 -0.83 1.28
C GLU A 22 -11.02 -0.56 -0.17
N LEU A 23 -10.27 0.29 -0.87
CA LEU A 23 -10.54 0.73 -2.23
C LEU A 23 -9.69 0.02 -3.28
N ALA A 24 -8.44 -0.31 -2.93
CA ALA A 24 -7.49 -0.95 -3.81
C ALA A 24 -6.43 -1.73 -3.03
N ILE A 25 -5.90 -2.78 -3.66
CA ILE A 25 -4.71 -3.48 -3.21
C ILE A 25 -3.63 -3.24 -4.26
N LEU A 26 -2.58 -2.51 -3.90
CA LEU A 26 -1.51 -2.13 -4.81
C LEU A 26 -0.41 -3.17 -4.89
N LEU A 27 -0.17 -3.89 -3.79
CA LEU A 27 0.77 -4.98 -3.67
C LEU A 27 0.18 -6.04 -2.75
N ASN A 28 0.30 -7.31 -3.14
CA ASN A 28 -0.03 -8.45 -2.28
C ASN A 28 0.84 -9.64 -2.68
N GLY A 29 1.97 -9.82 -1.99
CA GLY A 29 2.89 -10.89 -2.30
C GLY A 29 4.18 -10.83 -1.53
N ARG A 30 5.04 -11.83 -1.77
CA ARG A 30 6.33 -11.95 -1.09
C ARG A 30 7.31 -10.91 -1.61
N MET A 31 7.95 -10.19 -0.69
CA MET A 31 9.03 -9.26 -0.98
C MET A 31 10.26 -9.58 -0.15
N ASN A 32 11.42 -9.16 -0.63
CA ASN A 32 12.65 -9.21 0.13
C ASN A 32 12.72 -8.03 1.11
N SER A 33 13.68 -8.08 2.05
CA SER A 33 14.02 -6.89 2.82
C SER A 33 14.61 -5.81 1.92
N GLY A 34 14.25 -4.55 2.17
CA GLY A 34 14.75 -3.42 1.39
C GLY A 34 13.84 -2.20 1.43
N ALA A 35 14.28 -1.14 0.75
CA ALA A 35 13.50 0.08 0.55
C ALA A 35 12.77 0.02 -0.80
N TYR A 36 11.51 0.45 -0.79
CA TYR A 36 10.63 0.39 -1.95
C TYR A 36 9.90 1.71 -2.14
N GLU A 37 9.62 2.05 -3.40
CA GLU A 37 8.78 3.17 -3.78
C GLU A 37 7.65 2.66 -4.67
N TYR A 38 6.43 3.06 -4.33
CA TYR A 38 5.23 2.73 -5.09
C TYR A 38 4.44 4.00 -5.42
N GLN A 39 3.96 4.08 -6.65
CA GLN A 39 3.07 5.14 -7.11
C GLN A 39 1.67 4.57 -7.29
N TRP A 40 0.67 5.21 -6.69
CA TRP A 40 -0.72 4.88 -6.92
C TRP A 40 -1.27 5.80 -8.01
N ASN A 41 -1.76 5.22 -9.10
CA ASN A 41 -2.55 5.96 -10.08
C ASN A 41 -4.00 6.05 -9.58
N ALA A 42 -4.37 7.21 -9.04
CA ALA A 42 -5.67 7.45 -8.45
C ALA A 42 -6.68 8.12 -9.41
N VAL A 43 -6.49 8.01 -10.73
CA VAL A 43 -7.30 8.73 -11.74
C VAL A 43 -8.80 8.42 -11.64
N ASP A 44 -9.17 7.21 -11.23
CA ASP A 44 -10.57 6.77 -11.11
C ASP A 44 -11.19 7.07 -9.74
N TYR A 45 -10.45 7.78 -8.87
CA TYR A 45 -10.88 8.10 -7.51
C TYR A 45 -11.08 9.61 -7.35
N PRO A 46 -12.13 10.07 -6.64
CA PRO A 46 -12.33 11.50 -6.39
C PRO A 46 -11.13 12.16 -5.70
N SER A 47 -10.92 13.45 -5.96
CA SER A 47 -9.96 14.23 -5.18
C SER A 47 -10.31 14.20 -3.70
N GLY A 48 -9.33 13.91 -2.83
CA GLY A 48 -9.57 13.79 -1.40
C GLY A 48 -8.39 13.19 -0.66
N VAL A 49 -8.62 12.89 0.63
CA VAL A 49 -7.64 12.24 1.50
C VAL A 49 -7.87 10.75 1.49
N TYR A 50 -6.78 9.99 1.32
CA TYR A 50 -6.75 8.54 1.34
C TYR A 50 -5.67 8.06 2.29
N PHE A 51 -5.87 6.87 2.85
CA PHE A 51 -4.94 6.24 3.75
C PHE A 51 -4.38 4.99 3.09
N TYR A 52 -3.06 4.79 3.13
CA TYR A 52 -2.48 3.50 2.80
C TYR A 52 -2.23 2.70 4.08
N ARG A 53 -2.31 1.38 3.98
CA ARG A 53 -1.88 0.45 5.04
C ARG A 53 -0.88 -0.52 4.47
N LEU A 54 0.26 -0.64 5.13
CA LEU A 54 1.28 -1.64 4.86
C LEU A 54 1.23 -2.72 5.96
N VAL A 55 1.12 -3.98 5.57
CA VAL A 55 1.23 -5.13 6.46
C VAL A 55 2.34 -6.04 5.95
N VAL A 56 3.24 -6.45 6.84
CA VAL A 56 4.32 -7.41 6.56
C VAL A 56 4.12 -8.62 7.47
N THR A 57 4.13 -9.83 6.92
CA THR A 57 3.93 -11.11 7.62
C THR A 57 4.98 -12.13 7.22
#